data_AF-A0A1T4PCU8-F1
#
_entry.id   AF-A0A1T4PCU8-F1
#
_cell.length_a   1.000
_cell.length_b   1.000
_cell.length_c   1.000
_cell.angle_alpha   90.00
_cell.angle_beta   90.00
_cell.angle_gamma   90.00
#
_symmetry.space_group_name_H-M   'P 1'
#
loop_
_entity.id
_entity.type
_entity.pdbx_description
1 polymer ?
#
loop_
_entity_poly.entity_id
_entity_poly.type
_entity_poly.pdbx_seq_one_letter_code
_entity_poly.pdbx_strand_id
1 'polypeptide(L)'
;MIRYTNVFDNKNMKIVEQGGCFYVYEHQMDRSNSAYSASSAYFMREMNVKKRQVLAQLNGTSIRIQAGAMQWTSGNVNMSSGVNLGNFLGKAIKAKVTGESLAKPIYEGAGCIMLEPTYNHILIEDIGAWGPGGVVLDDGLFLACESTVEEKVVGRNNVSSAVFGGEGFFNLSLRGSGHAVLESPVPREELFVFDLENDVLKIDGNMAVAWSASLEFTVEKSSKSLIGSAISKEGLVNVYRGTGRVLMAPTLPGTMNSLESNGPEQTSANAHLFSN
;
A
#
# COMPACT_ATOMS: atom_id res chain seq x y z
N MET A 1 32.23 10.62 -14.29
CA MET A 1 31.37 11.47 -13.44
C MET A 1 30.12 11.80 -14.24
N ILE A 2 28.94 11.43 -13.75
CA ILE A 2 27.65 11.73 -14.41
C ILE A 2 27.23 13.15 -14.01
N ARG A 3 26.71 13.93 -14.96
CA ARG A 3 26.09 15.23 -14.68
C ARG A 3 24.58 15.07 -14.87
N TYR A 4 23.83 15.48 -13.86
CA TYR A 4 22.38 15.40 -13.90
C TYR A 4 21.80 16.78 -14.22
N THR A 5 20.90 16.82 -15.19
CA THR A 5 20.13 18.01 -15.55
C THR A 5 18.65 17.62 -15.48
N ASN A 6 17.83 18.42 -14.80
CA ASN A 6 16.39 18.19 -14.60
C ASN A 6 16.03 16.93 -13.79
N VAL A 7 16.98 16.32 -13.08
CA VAL A 7 16.67 15.20 -12.15
C VAL A 7 16.44 15.73 -10.74
N PHE A 8 17.34 16.60 -10.26
CA PHE A 8 17.30 17.15 -8.89
C PHE A 8 16.82 18.61 -8.83
N ASP A 9 16.82 19.31 -9.97
CA ASP A 9 16.58 20.76 -10.09
C ASP A 9 15.36 21.09 -10.97
N ASN A 10 14.53 20.10 -11.28
CA ASN A 10 13.34 20.29 -12.11
C ASN A 10 12.20 20.92 -11.31
N LYS A 11 11.86 22.18 -11.63
CA LYS A 11 10.77 22.93 -10.98
C LYS A 11 9.38 22.27 -11.09
N ASN A 12 9.18 21.36 -12.04
CA ASN A 12 7.93 20.62 -12.21
C ASN A 12 7.85 19.34 -11.34
N MET A 13 8.97 18.88 -10.77
CA MET A 13 9.03 17.70 -9.92
C MET A 13 9.31 18.14 -8.48
N LYS A 14 8.28 18.11 -7.63
CA LYS A 14 8.43 18.47 -6.21
C LYS A 14 8.66 17.22 -5.39
N ILE A 15 9.61 17.27 -4.47
CA ILE A 15 9.74 16.25 -3.43
C ILE A 15 8.57 16.45 -2.46
N VAL A 16 7.72 15.44 -2.32
CA VAL A 16 6.56 15.47 -1.42
C VAL A 16 6.75 14.59 -0.19
N GLU A 17 7.65 13.61 -0.26
CA GLU A 17 8.01 12.75 0.87
C GLU A 17 9.46 12.29 0.73
N GLN A 18 10.17 12.11 1.85
CA GLN A 18 11.54 11.63 1.88
C GLN A 18 11.77 10.80 3.16
N GLY A 19 12.50 9.69 3.04
CA GLY A 19 12.94 8.88 4.17
C GLY A 19 14.02 7.89 3.75
N GLY A 20 15.04 7.72 4.59
CA GLY A 20 16.23 6.92 4.26
C GLY A 20 16.90 7.40 2.98
N CYS A 21 17.12 6.46 2.06
CA CYS A 21 17.65 6.74 0.72
C CYS A 21 16.59 7.12 -0.34
N PHE A 22 15.31 7.18 0.02
CA PHE A 22 14.20 7.37 -0.91
C PHE A 22 13.67 8.81 -0.92
N TYR A 23 13.31 9.28 -2.11
CA TYR A 23 12.71 10.58 -2.39
C TYR A 23 11.50 10.38 -3.30
N VAL A 24 10.31 10.79 -2.86
CA VAL A 24 9.09 10.76 -3.67
C VAL A 24 8.94 12.09 -4.39
N TYR A 25 9.00 12.04 -5.72
CA TYR A 25 8.72 13.18 -6.59
C TYR A 25 7.29 13.14 -7.10
N GLU A 26 6.55 14.24 -6.93
CA GLU A 26 5.25 14.48 -7.56
C GLU A 26 5.41 15.44 -8.74
N HIS A 27 4.95 15.01 -9.92
CA HIS A 27 4.92 15.83 -11.12
C HIS A 27 3.73 16.81 -11.06
N GLN A 28 4.03 18.10 -11.02
CA GLN A 28 3.02 19.14 -10.79
C GLN A 28 2.15 19.42 -12.02
N MET A 29 2.72 19.29 -13.22
CA MET A 29 2.01 19.40 -14.49
C MET A 29 2.51 18.33 -15.46
N ASP A 30 1.61 17.56 -16.05
CA ASP A 30 1.96 16.73 -17.18
C ASP A 30 1.99 17.57 -18.46
N ARG A 31 3.21 17.87 -18.93
CA ARG A 31 3.46 18.68 -20.13
C ARG A 31 3.62 17.84 -21.39
N SER A 32 3.55 16.52 -21.28
CA SER A 32 3.62 15.59 -22.41
C SER A 32 2.24 15.32 -23.01
N ASN A 33 1.25 16.16 -22.71
CA ASN A 33 -0.12 16.06 -23.21
C ASN A 33 -0.28 16.64 -24.61
N SER A 34 -1.31 16.16 -25.31
CA SER A 34 -1.75 16.69 -26.59
C SER A 34 -2.89 17.69 -26.41
N ALA A 35 -3.21 18.46 -27.47
CA ALA A 35 -4.41 19.30 -27.47
C ALA A 35 -5.70 18.51 -27.17
N TYR A 36 -5.75 17.23 -27.53
CA TYR A 36 -6.87 16.35 -27.25
C TYR A 36 -6.98 15.94 -25.77
N SER A 37 -5.84 15.74 -25.07
CA SER A 37 -5.81 15.29 -23.67
C SER A 37 -5.68 16.42 -22.63
N ALA A 38 -5.50 17.67 -23.08
CA ALA A 38 -5.20 18.80 -22.21
C ALA A 38 -6.30 19.10 -21.18
N SER A 39 -7.58 19.01 -21.56
CA SER A 39 -8.70 19.23 -20.64
C SER A 39 -8.75 18.16 -19.54
N SER A 40 -8.62 16.89 -19.91
CA SER A 40 -8.55 15.78 -18.95
C SER A 40 -7.36 15.94 -18.00
N ALA A 41 -6.18 16.27 -18.53
CA ALA A 41 -4.99 16.49 -17.71
C ALA A 41 -5.13 17.68 -16.74
N TYR A 42 -5.84 18.74 -17.15
CA TYR A 42 -6.17 19.86 -16.27
C TYR A 42 -7.02 19.39 -15.09
N PHE A 43 -8.13 18.69 -15.33
CA PHE A 43 -8.99 18.19 -14.26
C PHE A 43 -8.31 17.14 -13.38
N MET A 44 -7.51 16.25 -13.97
CA MET A 44 -6.68 15.32 -13.21
C MET A 44 -5.77 16.08 -12.22
N ARG A 45 -5.10 17.16 -12.67
CA ARG A 45 -4.27 17.99 -11.79
C ARG A 45 -5.06 18.62 -10.66
N GLU A 46 -6.21 19.21 -10.97
CA GLU A 46 -7.07 19.86 -9.98
C GLU A 46 -7.60 18.86 -8.94
N MET A 47 -7.84 17.61 -9.33
CA MET A 47 -8.22 16.51 -8.45
C MET A 47 -7.02 15.78 -7.80
N ASN A 48 -5.81 16.35 -7.91
CA ASN A 48 -4.57 15.76 -7.39
C ASN A 48 -4.19 14.36 -7.95
N VAL A 49 -4.77 13.98 -9.10
CA VAL A 49 -4.41 12.79 -9.88
C VAL A 49 -3.14 13.10 -10.68
N LYS A 50 -2.01 13.02 -10.00
CA LYS A 50 -0.69 13.38 -10.52
C LYS A 50 0.24 12.18 -10.54
N LYS A 51 1.19 12.18 -11.48
CA LYS A 51 2.24 11.16 -11.52
C LYS A 51 3.18 11.34 -10.33
N ARG A 52 3.53 10.22 -9.69
CA ARG A 52 4.52 10.14 -8.62
C ARG A 52 5.58 9.12 -8.98
N GLN A 53 6.82 9.39 -8.59
CA GLN A 53 7.97 8.54 -8.82
C GLN A 53 8.87 8.51 -7.60
N VAL A 54 9.63 7.42 -7.47
CA VAL A 54 10.58 7.24 -6.38
C VAL A 54 11.97 7.26 -6.95
N LEU A 55 12.80 8.16 -6.43
CA LEU A 55 14.23 8.16 -6.63
C LEU A 55 14.89 7.59 -5.37
N ALA A 56 15.68 6.54 -5.53
CA ALA A 56 16.58 6.05 -4.51
C ALA A 56 18.01 6.51 -4.80
N GLN A 57 18.67 7.11 -3.83
CA GLN A 57 20.09 7.48 -3.91
C GLN A 57 20.93 6.51 -3.08
N LEU A 58 21.71 5.68 -3.76
CA LEU A 58 22.59 4.70 -3.12
C LEU A 58 23.97 5.30 -2.86
N ASN A 59 24.47 5.13 -1.65
CA ASN A 59 25.84 5.52 -1.26
C ASN A 59 26.49 4.41 -0.43
N GLY A 60 26.69 3.25 -1.05
CA GLY A 60 27.06 2.01 -0.37
C GLY A 60 25.89 1.30 0.31
N THR A 61 24.68 1.84 0.19
CA THR A 61 23.44 1.21 0.62
C THR A 61 22.92 0.25 -0.45
N SER A 62 22.04 -0.66 -0.01
CA SER A 62 21.37 -1.62 -0.86
C SER A 62 19.87 -1.48 -0.67
N ILE A 63 19.11 -1.59 -1.76
CA ILE A 63 17.66 -1.57 -1.74
C ILE A 63 17.13 -2.81 -2.45
N ARG A 64 15.94 -3.23 -2.07
CA ARG A 64 15.14 -4.21 -2.79
C ARG A 64 13.90 -3.53 -3.34
N ILE A 65 13.53 -3.84 -4.58
CA ILE A 65 12.39 -3.22 -5.24
C ILE A 65 11.46 -4.28 -5.83
N GLN A 66 10.21 -3.93 -6.08
CA GLN A 66 9.28 -4.78 -6.80
C GLN A 66 9.79 -5.04 -8.23
N ALA A 67 9.60 -6.26 -8.72
CA ALA A 67 10.01 -6.62 -10.07
C ALA A 67 9.27 -5.77 -11.11
N GLY A 68 10.00 -5.25 -12.09
CA GLY A 68 9.44 -4.35 -13.12
C GLY A 68 9.28 -2.89 -12.70
N ALA A 69 9.55 -2.54 -11.44
CA ALA A 69 9.41 -1.15 -10.98
C ALA A 69 10.57 -0.23 -11.40
N MET A 70 11.74 -0.76 -11.79
CA MET A 70 12.89 0.06 -12.17
C MET A 70 12.70 0.69 -13.54
N GLN A 71 12.84 2.02 -13.61
CA GLN A 71 12.82 2.78 -14.86
C GLN A 71 14.25 3.05 -15.38
N TRP A 72 15.13 3.59 -14.53
CA TRP A 72 16.52 3.78 -14.87
C TRP A 72 17.44 3.71 -13.66
N THR A 73 18.71 3.40 -13.91
CA THR A 73 19.80 3.44 -12.93
C THR A 73 20.99 4.22 -13.49
N SER A 74 21.78 4.82 -12.61
CA SER A 74 22.98 5.58 -12.98
C SER A 74 24.04 5.45 -11.88
N GLY A 75 25.32 5.49 -12.26
CA GLY A 75 26.45 5.30 -11.33
C GLY A 75 26.92 3.84 -11.29
N ASN A 76 27.69 3.50 -10.26
CA ASN A 76 28.18 2.15 -10.02
C ASN A 76 27.16 1.37 -9.19
N VAL A 77 26.05 1.00 -9.83
CA VAL A 77 24.94 0.25 -9.22
C VAL A 77 24.88 -1.13 -9.87
N ASN A 78 24.96 -2.17 -9.06
CA ASN A 78 24.84 -3.55 -9.48
C ASN A 78 23.48 -4.11 -9.08
N MET A 79 22.93 -5.01 -9.90
CA MET A 79 21.66 -5.70 -9.65
C MET A 79 21.93 -7.19 -9.43
N SER A 80 21.28 -7.76 -8.42
CA SER A 80 21.14 -9.20 -8.26
C SER A 80 19.67 -9.60 -8.22
N SER A 81 19.30 -10.75 -8.81
CA SER A 81 17.90 -11.16 -8.95
C SER A 81 17.21 -11.55 -7.64
N GLY A 82 17.88 -11.48 -6.48
CA GLY A 82 17.32 -11.88 -5.18
C GLY A 82 17.00 -13.38 -5.04
N VAL A 83 17.39 -14.21 -6.02
CA VAL A 83 17.12 -15.66 -6.07
C VAL A 83 18.43 -16.43 -5.97
N ASN A 84 18.52 -17.29 -4.94
CA ASN A 84 19.48 -18.39 -4.91
C ASN A 84 18.75 -19.67 -5.38
N LEU A 85 19.36 -20.46 -6.27
CA LEU A 85 18.75 -21.64 -6.91
C LEU A 85 18.07 -22.62 -5.92
N GLY A 86 18.55 -22.71 -4.68
CA GLY A 86 17.99 -23.60 -3.65
C GLY A 86 16.68 -23.14 -2.98
N ASN A 87 16.25 -21.89 -3.16
CA ASN A 87 15.13 -21.28 -2.40
C ASN A 87 13.91 -20.92 -3.27
N PHE A 88 13.81 -21.53 -4.45
CA PHE A 88 12.82 -21.15 -5.48
C PHE A 88 11.40 -21.65 -5.17
N LEU A 89 11.26 -22.87 -4.65
CA LEU A 89 9.94 -23.49 -4.40
C LEU A 89 9.17 -22.78 -3.27
N GLY A 90 9.85 -22.41 -2.18
CA GLY A 90 9.23 -21.65 -1.08
C GLY A 90 8.79 -20.24 -1.48
N LYS A 91 9.59 -19.57 -2.32
CA LYS A 91 9.24 -18.24 -2.86
C LYS A 91 8.08 -18.31 -3.86
N ALA A 92 7.95 -19.42 -4.60
CA ALA A 92 6.83 -19.66 -5.51
C ALA A 92 5.47 -19.69 -4.82
N ILE A 93 5.41 -20.35 -3.67
CA ILE A 93 4.20 -20.40 -2.86
C ILE A 93 3.90 -19.02 -2.26
N LYS A 94 4.91 -18.30 -1.74
CA LYS A 94 4.76 -16.93 -1.20
C LYS A 94 4.15 -15.96 -2.22
N ALA A 95 4.69 -15.91 -3.43
CA ALA A 95 4.25 -14.98 -4.47
C ALA A 95 2.81 -15.21 -4.93
N LYS A 96 2.40 -16.47 -5.10
CA LYS A 96 1.05 -16.80 -5.52
C LYS A 96 0.00 -16.36 -4.49
N VAL A 97 0.37 -16.33 -3.21
CA VAL A 97 -0.60 -16.09 -2.14
C VAL A 97 -0.63 -14.63 -1.66
N THR A 98 0.48 -13.91 -1.78
CA THR A 98 0.56 -12.47 -1.46
C THR A 98 0.37 -11.56 -2.67
N GLY A 99 0.30 -12.12 -3.88
CA GLY A 99 0.23 -11.36 -5.14
C GLY A 99 1.54 -10.68 -5.55
N GLU A 100 2.60 -10.80 -4.76
CA GLU A 100 3.89 -10.15 -5.02
C GLU A 100 4.83 -10.98 -5.90
N SER A 101 5.76 -10.33 -6.61
CA SER A 101 6.69 -11.03 -7.50
C SER A 101 7.64 -11.99 -6.76
N LEU A 102 7.88 -13.14 -7.40
CA LEU A 102 8.72 -14.28 -6.97
C LEU A 102 10.18 -13.92 -6.64
N ALA A 103 10.67 -12.86 -7.27
CA ALA A 103 12.07 -12.44 -7.25
C ALA A 103 12.12 -10.91 -7.28
N LYS A 104 12.24 -10.30 -6.10
CA LYS A 104 12.45 -8.85 -5.98
C LYS A 104 13.94 -8.56 -6.19
N PRO A 105 14.33 -7.84 -7.27
CA PRO A 105 15.72 -7.52 -7.52
C PRO A 105 16.29 -6.63 -6.40
N ILE A 106 17.56 -6.89 -6.06
CA ILE A 106 18.33 -6.12 -5.10
C ILE A 106 19.34 -5.29 -5.87
N TYR A 107 19.38 -4.00 -5.59
CA TYR A 107 20.32 -3.06 -6.17
C TYR A 107 21.24 -2.52 -5.09
N GLU A 108 22.54 -2.50 -5.36
CA GLU A 108 23.56 -2.06 -4.41
C GLU A 108 24.69 -1.30 -5.08
N GLY A 109 25.34 -0.40 -4.34
CA GLY A 109 26.49 0.35 -4.80
C GLY A 109 26.35 1.85 -4.57
N ALA A 110 26.87 2.66 -5.49
CA ALA A 110 26.85 4.12 -5.39
C ALA A 110 26.28 4.75 -6.67
N GLY A 111 25.14 5.41 -6.56
CA GLY A 111 24.42 5.91 -7.73
C GLY A 111 22.96 6.27 -7.43
N CYS A 112 22.16 6.39 -8.48
CA CYS A 112 20.73 6.71 -8.39
C CYS A 112 19.91 5.69 -9.15
N ILE A 113 18.74 5.33 -8.60
CA ILE A 113 17.76 4.44 -9.21
C ILE A 113 16.41 5.14 -9.19
N MET A 114 15.79 5.30 -10.34
CA MET A 114 14.43 5.83 -10.46
C MET A 114 13.46 4.70 -10.77
N LEU A 115 12.31 4.72 -10.10
CA LEU A 115 11.21 3.79 -10.35
C LEU A 115 10.21 4.38 -11.36
N GLU A 116 9.44 3.51 -12.01
CA GLU A 116 8.40 3.90 -12.97
C GLU A 116 7.34 4.81 -12.32
N PRO A 117 6.74 5.74 -13.08
CA PRO A 117 5.69 6.61 -12.59
C PRO A 117 4.39 5.85 -12.37
N THR A 118 3.72 6.17 -11.26
CA THR A 118 2.36 5.73 -10.96
C THR A 118 1.45 6.92 -10.70
N TYR A 119 0.14 6.74 -10.86
CA TYR A 119 -0.87 7.72 -10.41
C TYR A 119 -1.34 7.47 -8.98
N ASN A 120 -0.99 6.32 -8.41
CA ASN A 120 -1.20 6.05 -6.99
C ASN A 120 -0.36 7.00 -6.13
N HIS A 121 -0.65 7.01 -4.84
CA HIS A 121 0.12 7.71 -3.83
C HIS A 121 1.30 6.86 -3.41
N ILE A 122 2.38 7.51 -2.98
CA ILE A 122 3.58 6.80 -2.52
C ILE A 122 3.85 7.23 -1.09
N LEU A 123 3.91 6.26 -0.19
CA LEU A 123 4.12 6.45 1.24
C LEU A 123 5.49 5.89 1.61
N ILE A 124 6.26 6.61 2.41
CA ILE A 124 7.50 6.11 3.01
C ILE A 124 7.23 5.84 4.49
N GLU A 125 7.42 4.58 4.90
CA GLU A 125 7.27 4.14 6.28
C GLU A 125 8.63 3.85 6.90
N ASP A 126 8.91 4.46 8.06
CA ASP A 126 9.99 4.03 8.95
C ASP A 126 9.56 2.76 9.66
N ILE A 127 10.13 1.61 9.27
CA ILE A 127 9.75 0.30 9.78
C ILE A 127 10.01 0.18 11.29
N GLY A 128 11.02 0.88 11.81
CA GLY A 128 11.32 0.88 13.24
C GLY A 128 10.23 1.55 14.07
N ALA A 129 9.55 2.55 13.51
CA ALA A 129 8.49 3.31 14.18
C ALA A 129 7.22 2.48 14.43
N TRP A 130 7.05 1.36 13.73
CA TRP A 130 5.92 0.43 13.90
C TRP A 130 6.11 -0.54 15.09
N GLY A 131 7.27 -0.49 15.75
CA GLY A 131 7.62 -1.32 16.90
C GLY A 131 8.45 -2.56 16.52
N PRO A 132 8.84 -3.38 17.51
CA PRO A 132 9.81 -4.46 17.32
C PRO A 132 9.30 -5.60 16.42
N GLY A 133 7.98 -5.71 16.23
CA GLY A 133 7.36 -6.64 15.28
C GLY A 133 7.37 -6.14 13.84
N GLY A 134 7.51 -4.83 13.63
CA GLY A 134 7.36 -4.17 12.34
C GLY A 134 5.90 -3.98 11.94
N VAL A 135 5.67 -3.89 10.64
CA VAL A 135 4.38 -3.61 10.02
C VAL A 135 3.92 -4.81 9.19
N VAL A 136 2.62 -5.02 9.11
CA VAL A 136 1.94 -5.92 8.18
C VAL A 136 1.23 -5.05 7.16
N LEU A 137 1.34 -5.41 5.89
CA LEU A 137 0.79 -4.66 4.76
C LEU A 137 -0.35 -5.45 4.14
N ASP A 138 -1.39 -4.75 3.69
CA ASP A 138 -2.32 -5.36 2.75
C ASP A 138 -1.62 -5.66 1.40
N ASP A 139 -2.19 -6.60 0.65
CA ASP A 139 -1.54 -7.14 -0.53
C ASP A 139 -1.39 -6.08 -1.64
N GLY A 140 -0.25 -6.12 -2.35
CA GLY A 140 0.00 -5.24 -3.49
C GLY A 140 0.54 -3.84 -3.16
N LEU A 141 0.69 -3.49 -1.88
CA LEU A 141 1.20 -2.17 -1.49
C LEU A 141 2.73 -2.05 -1.57
N PHE A 142 3.50 -3.13 -1.48
CA PHE A 142 4.96 -3.05 -1.44
C PHE A 142 5.55 -2.57 -2.78
N LEU A 143 6.33 -1.49 -2.74
CA LEU A 143 7.08 -0.99 -3.90
C LEU A 143 8.60 -1.18 -3.76
N ALA A 144 9.17 -0.76 -2.63
CA ALA A 144 10.61 -0.88 -2.36
C ALA A 144 10.93 -0.86 -0.86
N CYS A 145 12.12 -1.29 -0.47
CA CYS A 145 12.65 -1.06 0.88
C CYS A 145 14.18 -1.06 0.89
N GLU A 146 14.77 -0.49 1.95
CA GLU A 146 16.18 -0.70 2.26
C GLU A 146 16.43 -2.19 2.55
N SER A 147 17.56 -2.74 2.08
CA SER A 147 17.86 -4.17 2.24
C SER A 147 18.02 -4.63 3.69
N THR A 148 18.13 -3.70 4.65
CA THR A 148 18.10 -3.94 6.10
C THR A 148 16.69 -4.28 6.62
N VAL A 149 15.65 -4.00 5.83
CA VAL A 149 14.27 -4.40 6.09
C VAL A 149 14.04 -5.84 5.65
N GLU A 150 13.67 -6.68 6.60
CA GLU A 150 13.32 -8.08 6.40
C GLU A 150 11.86 -8.21 5.96
N GLU A 151 11.63 -9.06 4.96
CA GLU A 151 10.29 -9.40 4.46
C GLU A 151 9.86 -10.78 4.92
N LYS A 152 8.75 -10.85 5.66
CA LYS A 152 8.16 -12.09 6.15
C LYS A 152 6.75 -12.28 5.60
N VAL A 153 6.34 -13.51 5.37
CA VAL A 153 4.93 -13.84 5.14
C VAL A 153 4.32 -14.16 6.49
N VAL A 154 3.23 -13.50 6.82
CA VAL A 154 2.44 -13.81 8.02
C VAL A 154 1.09 -14.35 7.60
N GLY A 155 0.66 -15.45 8.23
CA GLY A 155 -0.68 -16.01 7.98
C GLY A 155 -1.75 -15.20 8.69
N ARG A 156 -2.91 -15.06 8.07
CA ARG A 156 -4.12 -14.51 8.71
C ARG A 156 -4.71 -15.60 9.62
N ASN A 157 -4.52 -15.47 10.93
CA ASN A 157 -4.98 -16.48 11.90
C ASN A 157 -6.52 -16.51 11.97
N ASN A 158 -7.09 -17.69 12.26
CA ASN A 158 -8.54 -17.94 12.40
C ASN A 158 -9.40 -17.69 11.14
N VAL A 159 -8.78 -17.67 9.97
CA VAL A 159 -9.49 -17.59 8.71
C VAL A 159 -9.88 -19.00 8.23
N SER A 160 -11.15 -19.35 8.41
CA SER A 160 -11.72 -20.57 7.82
C SER A 160 -11.76 -20.43 6.29
N SER A 161 -11.38 -21.49 5.55
CA SER A 161 -11.40 -21.50 4.08
C SER A 161 -12.79 -21.31 3.46
N ALA A 162 -13.86 -21.48 4.25
CA ALA A 162 -15.23 -21.23 3.83
C ALA A 162 -15.66 -19.76 3.92
N VAL A 163 -14.82 -18.90 4.49
CA VAL A 163 -15.14 -17.51 4.86
C VAL A 163 -14.66 -16.51 3.82
N PHE A 164 -13.68 -16.84 2.96
CA PHE A 164 -13.16 -15.89 1.96
C PHE A 164 -13.70 -16.12 0.56
N GLY A 165 -14.56 -15.20 0.11
CA GLY A 165 -14.97 -15.03 -1.27
C GLY A 165 -13.87 -14.43 -2.18
N GLY A 166 -12.61 -14.82 -1.99
CA GLY A 166 -11.52 -14.50 -2.93
C GLY A 166 -10.26 -13.79 -2.40
N GLU A 167 -10.17 -13.38 -1.12
CA GLU A 167 -8.90 -12.81 -0.60
C GLU A 167 -7.90 -13.87 -0.12
N GLY A 168 -6.62 -13.48 -0.07
CA GLY A 168 -5.49 -14.32 0.33
C GLY A 168 -5.45 -14.64 1.83
N PHE A 169 -4.84 -15.78 2.18
CA PHE A 169 -4.67 -16.22 3.58
C PHE A 169 -3.42 -15.65 4.26
N PHE A 170 -2.66 -14.80 3.59
CA PHE A 170 -1.35 -14.37 4.03
C PHE A 170 -1.10 -12.92 3.62
N ASN A 171 -0.35 -12.20 4.42
CA ASN A 171 0.12 -10.84 4.12
C ASN A 171 1.63 -10.76 4.15
N LEU A 172 2.17 -9.74 3.45
CA LEU A 172 3.55 -9.34 3.64
C LEU A 172 3.70 -8.57 4.95
N SER A 173 4.72 -8.90 5.71
CA SER A 173 5.17 -8.12 6.87
C SER A 173 6.61 -7.66 6.66
N LEU A 174 6.88 -6.43 7.05
CA LEU A 174 8.19 -5.80 7.02
C LEU A 174 8.68 -5.56 8.44
N ARG A 175 9.92 -5.96 8.74
CA ARG A 175 10.51 -5.86 10.08
C ARG A 175 11.97 -5.41 10.01
N GLY A 176 12.44 -4.78 11.08
CA GLY A 176 13.83 -4.38 11.24
C GLY A 176 13.96 -2.86 11.33
N SER A 177 15.05 -2.33 10.79
CA SER A 177 15.34 -0.90 10.78
C SER A 177 15.61 -0.44 9.36
N GLY A 178 15.05 0.71 9.01
CA GLY A 178 15.12 1.29 7.68
C GLY A 178 13.74 1.64 7.15
N HIS A 179 13.70 2.10 5.91
CA HIS A 179 12.50 2.62 5.28
C HIS A 179 11.96 1.65 4.24
N ALA A 180 10.63 1.59 4.17
CA ALA A 180 9.92 0.95 3.07
C ALA A 180 9.07 1.98 2.33
N VAL A 181 8.86 1.72 1.06
CA VAL A 181 8.08 2.53 0.14
C VAL A 181 6.86 1.71 -0.26
N LEU A 182 5.69 2.28 -0.04
CA LEU A 182 4.40 1.68 -0.32
C LEU A 182 3.69 2.46 -1.44
N GLU A 183 3.07 1.76 -2.36
CA GLU A 183 2.16 2.33 -3.36
C GLU A 183 0.72 2.19 -2.86
N SER A 184 0.13 3.32 -2.43
CA SER A 184 -1.18 3.40 -1.80
C SER A 184 -2.23 3.97 -2.77
N PRO A 185 -3.46 3.42 -2.81
CA PRO A 185 -4.54 3.99 -3.60
C PRO A 185 -5.07 5.33 -3.07
N VAL A 186 -4.76 5.67 -1.80
CA VAL A 186 -5.18 6.93 -1.15
C VAL A 186 -3.97 7.69 -0.60
N PRO A 187 -4.00 9.03 -0.53
CA PRO A 187 -2.91 9.79 0.04
C PRO A 187 -2.79 9.61 1.54
N ARG A 188 -1.59 9.89 2.08
CA ARG A 188 -1.31 9.84 3.53
C ARG A 188 -2.31 10.64 4.36
N GLU A 189 -2.71 11.80 3.86
CA GLU A 189 -3.58 12.74 4.58
C GLU A 189 -5.06 12.30 4.62
N GLU A 190 -5.47 11.36 3.77
CA GLU A 190 -6.79 10.72 3.84
C GLU A 190 -6.79 9.44 4.68
N LEU A 191 -5.62 8.93 5.09
CA LEU A 191 -5.54 7.76 5.95
C LEU A 191 -5.93 8.10 7.39
N PHE A 192 -6.85 7.32 7.94
CA PHE A 192 -7.13 7.35 9.36
C PHE A 192 -6.08 6.52 10.11
N VAL A 193 -5.50 7.14 11.14
CA VAL A 193 -4.49 6.51 11.99
C VAL A 193 -5.11 6.18 13.34
N PHE A 194 -5.13 4.89 13.67
CA PHE A 194 -5.60 4.41 14.97
C PHE A 194 -4.41 3.87 15.75
N ASP A 195 -4.04 4.56 16.84
CA ASP A 195 -3.08 4.07 17.82
C ASP A 195 -3.86 3.40 18.96
N LEU A 196 -3.77 2.08 19.04
CA LEU A 196 -4.46 1.23 20.01
C LEU A 196 -3.57 1.04 21.24
N GLU A 197 -4.16 1.13 22.43
CA GLU A 197 -3.54 0.80 23.72
C GLU A 197 -4.37 -0.26 24.45
N ASN A 198 -4.01 -1.53 24.24
CA ASN A 198 -4.77 -2.70 24.72
C ASN A 198 -6.27 -2.64 24.40
N ASP A 199 -6.59 -2.18 23.19
CA ASP A 199 -7.96 -1.96 22.73
C ASP A 199 -8.26 -2.74 21.45
N VAL A 200 -9.44 -2.53 20.88
CA VAL A 200 -9.99 -3.23 19.75
C VAL A 200 -10.47 -2.26 18.68
N LEU A 201 -9.97 -2.43 17.46
CA LEU A 201 -10.53 -1.82 16.25
C LEU A 201 -11.24 -2.88 15.40
N LYS A 202 -12.44 -2.56 14.91
CA LYS A 202 -13.18 -3.39 13.94
C LYS A 202 -13.44 -2.59 12.68
N ILE A 203 -13.18 -3.21 11.54
CA ILE A 203 -13.29 -2.60 10.22
C ILE A 203 -14.15 -3.52 9.36
N ASP A 204 -15.17 -2.97 8.71
CA ASP A 204 -16.02 -3.70 7.77
C ASP A 204 -15.28 -3.84 6.42
N GLY A 205 -14.75 -5.03 6.14
CA GLY A 205 -13.97 -5.31 4.94
C GLY A 205 -12.49 -4.87 4.97
N ASN A 206 -11.87 -4.87 3.78
CA ASN A 206 -10.44 -4.67 3.60
C ASN A 206 -10.06 -3.19 3.41
N MET A 207 -10.27 -2.38 4.45
CA MET A 207 -9.90 -0.95 4.43
C MET A 207 -8.61 -0.64 5.17
N ALA A 208 -8.07 -1.58 5.96
CA ALA A 208 -6.77 -1.39 6.60
C ALA A 208 -5.66 -1.66 5.60
N VAL A 209 -4.82 -0.66 5.32
CA VAL A 209 -3.71 -0.78 4.37
C VAL A 209 -2.42 -1.23 5.05
N ALA A 210 -2.23 -0.88 6.33
CA ALA A 210 -1.07 -1.32 7.10
C ALA A 210 -1.38 -1.35 8.60
N TRP A 211 -0.80 -2.28 9.35
CA TRP A 211 -0.97 -2.36 10.80
C TRP A 211 0.26 -2.92 11.51
N SER A 212 0.45 -2.58 12.78
CA SER A 212 1.54 -3.12 13.60
C SER A 212 1.43 -4.63 13.71
N ALA A 213 2.54 -5.33 13.51
CA ALA A 213 2.60 -6.80 13.65
C ALA A 213 2.43 -7.29 15.10
N SER A 214 2.39 -6.38 16.08
CA SER A 214 2.05 -6.68 17.48
C SER A 214 0.55 -6.87 17.72
N LEU A 215 -0.30 -6.41 16.79
CA LEU A 215 -1.74 -6.57 16.90
C LEU A 215 -2.17 -7.99 16.53
N GLU A 216 -3.08 -8.55 17.32
CA GLU A 216 -3.79 -9.76 16.95
C GLU A 216 -4.83 -9.43 15.89
N PHE A 217 -4.70 -10.02 14.71
CA PHE A 217 -5.63 -9.85 13.60
C PHE A 217 -6.50 -11.11 13.42
N THR A 218 -7.81 -10.92 13.36
CA THR A 218 -8.80 -11.97 13.10
C THR A 218 -9.88 -11.47 12.14
N VAL A 219 -10.49 -12.40 11.40
CA VAL A 219 -11.70 -12.14 10.59
C VAL A 219 -12.88 -12.79 11.30
N GLU A 220 -13.85 -11.97 11.70
CA GLU A 220 -15.01 -12.40 12.49
C GLU A 220 -16.32 -12.12 11.73
N LYS A 221 -17.40 -12.83 12.08
CA LYS A 221 -18.73 -12.45 11.57
C LYS A 221 -19.21 -11.18 12.26
N SER A 222 -19.80 -10.26 11.51
CA SER A 222 -20.39 -9.01 12.02
C SER A 222 -21.38 -9.24 13.18
N SER A 223 -22.12 -10.36 13.17
CA SER A 223 -23.08 -10.73 14.21
C SER A 223 -22.84 -12.11 14.84
N LYS A 224 -23.16 -12.22 16.15
CA LYS A 224 -23.06 -13.48 16.93
C LYS A 224 -24.15 -14.52 16.58
N SER A 225 -25.12 -14.20 15.72
CA SER A 225 -26.24 -15.08 15.40
C SER A 225 -26.21 -15.46 13.93
N LEU A 226 -26.19 -16.76 13.65
CA LEU A 226 -26.26 -17.33 12.29
C LEU A 226 -27.53 -16.89 11.51
N ILE A 227 -28.56 -16.40 12.22
CA ILE A 227 -29.82 -15.91 11.64
C ILE A 227 -29.75 -14.40 11.33
N GLY A 228 -28.89 -13.63 12.02
CA GLY A 228 -28.79 -12.17 11.86
C GLY A 228 -27.97 -11.73 10.64
N SER A 229 -26.98 -12.53 10.24
CA SER A 229 -26.09 -12.22 9.10
C SER A 229 -26.77 -12.24 7.73
N ALA A 230 -27.90 -12.92 7.57
CA ALA A 230 -28.70 -12.87 6.34
C ALA A 230 -29.62 -11.63 6.27
N ILE A 231 -29.81 -10.95 7.41
CA ILE A 231 -30.78 -9.85 7.56
C ILE A 231 -30.05 -8.49 7.63
N SER A 232 -28.85 -8.40 8.22
CA SER A 232 -28.13 -7.11 8.30
C SER A 232 -27.32 -6.75 7.07
N LYS A 233 -27.13 -7.67 6.10
CA LYS A 233 -26.22 -7.53 4.93
C LYS A 233 -24.76 -7.18 5.25
N GLU A 234 -24.42 -6.86 6.50
CA GLU A 234 -23.05 -6.67 6.99
C GLU A 234 -22.35 -8.03 7.07
N GLY A 235 -21.29 -8.21 6.29
CA GLY A 235 -20.59 -9.47 6.10
C GLY A 235 -19.60 -9.80 7.22
N LEU A 236 -18.35 -10.00 6.84
CA LEU A 236 -17.24 -10.32 7.73
C LEU A 236 -16.51 -9.03 8.09
N VAL A 237 -16.06 -8.95 9.35
CA VAL A 237 -15.32 -7.80 9.87
C VAL A 237 -13.89 -8.20 10.20
N ASN A 238 -12.97 -7.32 9.82
CA ASN A 238 -11.56 -7.39 10.18
C ASN A 238 -11.38 -6.80 11.58
N VAL A 239 -10.79 -7.56 12.49
CA VAL A 239 -10.66 -7.18 13.91
C VAL A 239 -9.20 -7.17 14.32
N TYR A 240 -8.78 -6.06 14.93
CA TYR A 240 -7.42 -5.79 15.40
C TYR A 240 -7.46 -5.59 16.90
N ARG A 241 -6.67 -6.36 17.66
CA ARG A 241 -6.65 -6.30 19.14
C ARG A 241 -5.24 -6.12 19.68
N GLY A 242 -5.10 -5.33 20.74
CA GLY A 242 -3.86 -5.18 21.49
C GLY A 242 -3.32 -3.75 21.46
N THR A 243 -1.99 -3.63 21.45
CA THR A 243 -1.28 -2.34 21.42
C THR A 243 -0.48 -2.22 20.13
N GLY A 244 -0.72 -1.15 19.37
CA GLY A 244 -0.10 -0.92 18.06
C GLY A 244 -0.91 0.02 17.18
N ARG A 245 -0.47 0.22 15.94
CA ARG A 245 -1.07 1.15 14.99
C ARG A 245 -1.84 0.45 13.89
N VAL A 246 -2.91 1.07 13.38
CA VAL A 246 -3.58 0.71 12.12
C VAL A 246 -3.71 1.95 11.25
N LEU A 247 -3.35 1.83 9.97
CA LEU A 247 -3.66 2.79 8.91
C LEU A 247 -4.84 2.27 8.10
N MET A 248 -5.91 3.06 8.05
CA MET A 248 -7.16 2.71 7.38
C MET A 248 -7.50 3.74 6.31
N ALA A 249 -7.85 3.25 5.12
CA ALA A 249 -8.27 4.02 3.97
C ALA A 249 -9.80 4.09 3.93
N PRO A 250 -10.43 5.23 4.27
CA PRO A 250 -11.89 5.34 4.34
C PRO A 250 -12.58 5.36 2.97
N THR A 251 -11.84 5.62 1.88
CA THR A 251 -12.37 5.97 0.55
C THR A 251 -11.87 5.03 -0.56
N LEU A 252 -11.48 3.79 -0.26
CA LEU A 252 -10.94 2.87 -1.26
C LEU A 252 -11.84 2.72 -2.50
N PRO A 253 -11.30 2.74 -3.73
CA PRO A 253 -12.07 2.51 -4.94
C PRO A 253 -12.81 1.15 -4.86
N GLY A 254 -14.14 1.18 -4.78
CA GLY A 254 -14.99 -0.01 -4.60
C GLY A 254 -15.76 -0.06 -3.27
N THR A 255 -15.54 0.88 -2.33
CA THR A 255 -16.37 1.03 -1.12
C THR A 255 -17.70 1.74 -1.39
N MET A 256 -17.87 2.34 -2.58
CA MET A 256 -19.16 2.87 -3.04
C MET A 256 -19.96 1.79 -3.73
N ASN A 257 -21.20 1.57 -3.28
CA ASN A 257 -22.16 0.72 -4.00
C ASN A 257 -22.34 1.25 -5.43
N SER A 258 -22.17 0.37 -6.42
CA SER A 258 -22.30 0.69 -7.85
C SER A 258 -23.73 1.03 -8.31
N LEU A 259 -24.65 1.30 -7.37
CA LEU A 259 -26.08 1.52 -7.60
C LEU A 259 -26.56 2.69 -6.72
N GLU A 260 -26.75 3.84 -7.37
CA GLU A 260 -27.61 5.02 -7.12
C GLU A 260 -27.94 5.57 -5.70
N SER A 261 -27.54 4.95 -4.60
CA SER A 261 -27.69 5.55 -3.26
C SER A 261 -26.44 5.35 -2.41
N ASN A 262 -25.68 6.42 -2.22
CA ASN A 262 -24.55 6.48 -1.28
C ASN A 262 -25.01 6.64 0.18
N GLY A 263 -26.08 5.93 0.57
CA GLY A 263 -26.65 5.97 1.92
C GLY A 263 -27.06 4.58 2.39
N PRO A 264 -27.32 4.40 3.70
CA PRO A 264 -27.89 3.16 4.21
C PRO A 264 -29.20 2.84 3.46
N GLU A 265 -29.46 1.54 3.25
CA GLU A 265 -30.65 1.07 2.55
C GLU A 265 -31.90 1.71 3.18
N GLN A 266 -32.58 2.56 2.41
CA GLN A 266 -33.81 3.21 2.84
C GLN A 266 -34.89 2.13 2.91
N THR A 267 -35.23 1.68 4.11
CA THR A 267 -36.41 0.83 4.29
C THR A 267 -37.66 1.64 3.99
N SER A 268 -38.64 1.04 3.31
CA SER A 268 -39.91 1.67 2.92
C SER A 268 -40.76 2.20 4.10
N ALA A 269 -40.31 2.00 5.35
CA ALA A 269 -40.90 2.58 6.55
C ALA A 269 -40.67 4.09 6.69
N ASN A 270 -39.62 4.66 6.06
CA ASN A 270 -39.30 6.09 6.12
C ASN A 270 -39.75 6.91 4.89
N ALA A 271 -40.45 6.28 3.94
CA ALA A 271 -40.86 6.94 2.68
C ALA A 271 -42.16 7.77 2.78
N HIS A 272 -42.74 7.93 3.97
CA HIS A 272 -43.90 8.79 4.19
C HIS A 272 -43.58 9.85 5.21
N LEU A 273 -43.11 11.01 4.72
CA LEU A 273 -43.29 12.34 5.28
C LEU A 273 -42.47 13.23 4.34
N PHE A 274 -43.10 13.75 3.29
CA PHE A 274 -42.78 14.94 2.48
C PHE A 274 -43.36 14.73 1.07
N SER A 275 -44.68 14.60 1.01
CA SER A 275 -45.46 14.98 -0.15
C SER A 275 -46.54 15.93 0.34
N ASN A 276 -46.33 17.22 0.09
CA ASN A 276 -47.34 18.23 -0.20
C ASN A 276 -46.65 19.38 -0.93
#